data_AF-A0A7C6Z946-F1
#
_entry.id   AF-A0A7C6Z946-F1
#
_cell.length_a   1.000
_cell.length_b   1.000
_cell.length_c   1.000
_cell.angle_alpha   90.00
_cell.angle_beta   90.00
_cell.angle_gamma   90.00
#
_symmetry.space_group_name_H-M   'P 1'
#
loop_
_entity.id
_entity.type
_entity.pdbx_description
1 polymer ?
#
loop_
_entity_poly.entity_id
_entity_poly.type
_entity_poly.pdbx_seq_one_letter_code
_entity_poly.pdbx_strand_id
1 'polypeptide(L)'
;MECRRWARVNPKSLILCLLGSVCMLISGCYEPILSLDFNEEGVSPLTITVIGGDMVSEEDMNVVFSQLTMLIPELLKNYDCRVEGKQIVLTRRDFALAQDFPYITFKKQADGSYLFEAAIPALYATEQESDDIFMTLRVSLPRTINMANTIDVNDRTATWTVRKNQLHKAQRLRAVTIAG
;
A
#
# COMPACT_ATOMS: atom_id res chain seq x y z
N MET A 1 29.31 -29.06 -17.61
CA MET A 1 28.10 -29.09 -16.77
C MET A 1 28.43 -28.37 -15.48
N GLU A 2 28.15 -27.06 -15.41
CA GLU A 2 28.31 -26.29 -14.17
C GLU A 2 26.93 -25.79 -13.74
N CYS A 3 26.48 -26.36 -12.63
CA CYS A 3 25.22 -26.05 -11.98
C CYS A 3 25.34 -24.67 -11.33
N ARG A 4 24.77 -23.63 -11.95
CA ARG A 4 24.72 -22.29 -11.38
C ARG A 4 23.88 -22.33 -10.10
N ARG A 5 24.53 -22.02 -8.97
CA ARG A 5 23.90 -21.65 -7.71
C ARG A 5 22.97 -20.46 -7.96
N TRP A 6 21.66 -20.72 -8.00
CA TRP A 6 20.67 -19.66 -7.82
C TRP A 6 20.76 -19.18 -6.37
N ALA A 7 21.16 -17.92 -6.19
CA ALA A 7 20.95 -17.23 -4.93
C ALA A 7 19.47 -17.35 -4.59
N ARG A 8 19.15 -17.88 -3.42
CA ARG A 8 17.79 -17.85 -2.87
C ARG A 8 17.41 -16.38 -2.69
N VAL A 9 16.75 -15.80 -3.68
CA VAL A 9 16.12 -14.49 -3.53
C VAL A 9 14.97 -14.68 -2.56
N ASN A 10 15.02 -13.96 -1.45
CA ASN A 10 14.02 -14.03 -0.40
C ASN A 10 12.67 -13.58 -0.99
N PRO A 11 11.58 -14.36 -0.92
CA PRO A 11 10.29 -14.03 -1.56
C PRO A 11 9.74 -12.66 -1.12
N LYS A 12 10.10 -12.21 0.10
CA LYS A 12 9.76 -10.88 0.62
C LYS A 12 10.43 -9.73 -0.13
N SER A 13 11.61 -9.95 -0.71
CA SER A 13 12.34 -8.93 -1.49
C SER A 13 11.82 -8.81 -2.93
N LEU A 14 11.19 -9.86 -3.45
CA LEU A 14 10.62 -9.86 -4.80
C LEU A 14 9.36 -8.98 -4.86
N ILE A 15 8.52 -9.05 -3.82
CA ILE A 15 7.28 -8.27 -3.71
C ILE A 15 7.58 -6.76 -3.65
N LEU A 16 8.62 -6.34 -2.93
CA LEU A 16 8.99 -4.91 -2.80
C LEU A 16 9.54 -4.34 -4.13
N CYS A 17 10.34 -5.12 -4.86
CA CYS A 17 10.84 -4.73 -6.17
C CYS A 17 9.73 -4.68 -7.22
N LEU A 18 8.79 -5.64 -7.19
CA LEU A 18 7.62 -5.66 -8.07
C LEU A 18 6.61 -4.55 -7.77
N LEU A 19 6.32 -4.27 -6.49
CA LEU A 19 5.48 -3.12 -6.14
C LEU A 19 6.12 -1.81 -6.64
N GLY A 20 7.43 -1.66 -6.49
CA GLY A 20 8.17 -0.48 -6.95
C GLY A 20 8.15 -0.29 -8.46
N SER A 21 8.35 -1.36 -9.25
CA SER A 21 8.33 -1.27 -10.72
C SER A 21 6.92 -1.16 -11.30
N VAL A 22 5.90 -1.74 -10.67
CA VAL A 22 4.49 -1.51 -11.03
C VAL A 22 4.07 -0.06 -10.74
N CYS A 23 4.50 0.53 -9.62
CA CYS A 23 4.18 1.93 -9.31
C CYS A 23 4.80 2.92 -10.32
N MET A 24 5.95 2.59 -10.91
CA MET A 24 6.64 3.46 -11.87
C MET A 24 5.95 3.52 -13.24
N LEU A 25 5.32 2.43 -13.71
CA LEU A 25 4.71 2.36 -15.05
C LEU A 25 3.34 3.05 -15.15
N ILE A 26 2.74 3.39 -14.01
CA ILE A 26 1.31 3.73 -13.91
C ILE A 26 1.12 5.21 -13.51
N SER A 27 2.20 5.87 -13.11
CA SER A 27 2.12 7.14 -12.41
C SER A 27 1.83 8.33 -13.35
N GLY A 28 0.57 8.75 -13.38
CA GLY A 28 0.04 9.87 -14.16
C GLY A 28 -1.43 9.66 -14.55
N CYS A 29 -1.80 8.42 -14.92
CA CYS A 29 -3.16 8.05 -15.30
C CYS A 29 -3.88 7.21 -14.24
N TYR A 30 -3.19 6.73 -13.20
CA TYR A 30 -3.83 5.96 -12.16
C TYR A 30 -3.30 6.30 -10.77
N GLU A 31 -4.18 6.14 -9.79
CA GLU A 31 -3.92 6.37 -8.38
C GLU A 31 -3.95 5.04 -7.63
N PRO A 32 -2.80 4.58 -7.08
CA PRO A 32 -2.78 3.40 -6.24
C PRO A 32 -3.15 3.77 -4.80
N ILE A 33 -4.07 2.99 -4.23
CA ILE A 33 -4.54 3.08 -2.85
C ILE A 33 -4.21 1.78 -2.13
N LEU A 34 -3.48 1.85 -1.02
CA LEU A 34 -3.29 0.75 -0.08
C LEU A 34 -4.22 0.96 1.11
N SER A 35 -5.14 0.02 1.35
CA SER A 35 -6.05 0.02 2.49
C SER A 35 -5.71 -1.10 3.46
N LEU A 36 -5.58 -0.74 4.73
CA LEU A 36 -5.34 -1.64 5.85
C LEU A 36 -6.38 -1.37 6.94
N ASP A 37 -7.05 -2.41 7.42
CA ASP A 37 -8.05 -2.37 8.48
C ASP A 37 -7.63 -3.28 9.63
N PHE A 38 -6.87 -2.72 10.57
CA PHE A 38 -6.30 -3.48 11.67
C PHE A 38 -7.32 -3.70 12.79
N ASN A 39 -7.48 -4.96 13.20
CA ASN A 39 -8.18 -5.33 14.42
C ASN A 39 -7.26 -5.27 15.66
N GLU A 40 -7.80 -5.61 16.84
CA GLU A 40 -7.06 -5.53 18.11
C GLU A 40 -5.80 -6.42 18.14
N GLU A 41 -5.78 -7.49 17.34
CA GLU A 41 -4.66 -8.42 17.18
C GLU A 41 -3.63 -7.96 16.14
N GLY A 42 -3.86 -6.83 15.45
CA GLY A 42 -2.97 -6.33 14.39
C GLY A 42 -3.07 -7.14 13.10
N VAL A 43 -4.21 -7.81 12.90
CA VAL A 43 -4.59 -8.54 11.69
C VAL A 43 -5.37 -7.59 10.79
N SER A 44 -5.05 -7.56 9.50
CA SER A 44 -5.74 -6.72 8.51
C SER A 44 -5.99 -7.50 7.22
N PRO A 45 -7.20 -7.39 6.62
CA PRO A 45 -7.33 -7.66 5.19
C PRO A 45 -6.52 -6.59 4.45
N LEU A 46 -5.57 -7.02 3.61
CA LEU A 46 -4.83 -6.08 2.77
C LEU A 46 -5.60 -5.89 1.47
N THR A 47 -5.96 -4.64 1.17
CA THR A 47 -6.63 -4.29 -0.09
C THR A 47 -5.79 -3.28 -0.85
N ILE A 48 -5.48 -3.57 -2.10
CA ILE A 48 -4.86 -2.64 -3.04
C ILE A 48 -5.93 -2.27 -4.06
N THR A 49 -6.16 -0.97 -4.24
CA THR A 49 -7.05 -0.44 -5.28
C THR A 49 -6.23 0.40 -6.24
N VAL A 50 -6.40 0.22 -7.53
CA VAL A 50 -5.82 1.09 -8.56
C VAL A 50 -6.97 1.78 -9.27
N ILE A 51 -7.03 3.11 -9.19
CA ILE A 51 -8.09 3.92 -9.79
C ILE A 51 -7.58 4.57 -11.05
N GLY A 52 -8.21 4.33 -12.19
CA GLY A 52 -7.94 5.05 -13.43
C GLY A 52 -8.50 6.48 -13.40
N GLY A 53 -7.74 7.42 -13.96
CA GLY A 53 -8.12 8.83 -14.09
C GLY A 53 -9.24 9.07 -15.12
N ASP A 54 -9.57 10.33 -15.34
CA ASP A 54 -10.74 10.72 -16.14
C ASP A 54 -10.71 10.17 -17.57
N MET A 55 -9.52 10.08 -18.16
CA MET A 55 -9.31 9.60 -19.53
C MET A 55 -9.26 8.07 -19.64
N VAL A 56 -9.27 7.35 -18.53
CA VAL A 56 -9.19 5.87 -18.49
C VAL A 56 -10.60 5.29 -18.51
N SER A 57 -10.86 4.37 -19.43
CA SER A 57 -12.11 3.61 -19.51
C SER A 57 -12.04 2.31 -18.71
N GLU A 58 -13.18 1.64 -18.51
CA GLU A 58 -13.21 0.30 -17.91
C GLU A 58 -12.51 -0.75 -18.79
N GLU A 59 -12.56 -0.61 -20.12
CA GLU A 59 -11.83 -1.50 -21.04
C GLU A 59 -10.32 -1.37 -20.84
N ASP A 60 -9.82 -0.15 -20.66
CA ASP A 60 -8.42 0.11 -20.35
C ASP A 60 -8.01 -0.55 -19.02
N MET A 61 -8.87 -0.47 -17.99
CA MET A 61 -8.61 -1.15 -16.71
C MET A 61 -8.53 -2.66 -16.88
N ASN A 62 -9.38 -3.26 -17.71
CA ASN A 62 -9.33 -4.70 -17.99
C ASN A 62 -8.04 -5.10 -18.71
N VAL A 63 -7.54 -4.27 -19.63
CA VAL A 63 -6.23 -4.48 -20.27
C VAL A 63 -5.11 -4.40 -19.24
N VAL A 64 -5.10 -3.37 -18.39
CA VAL A 64 -4.09 -3.22 -17.32
C VAL A 64 -4.14 -4.39 -16.34
N PHE A 65 -5.34 -4.81 -15.92
CA PHE A 65 -5.52 -5.97 -15.05
C PHE A 65 -4.97 -7.26 -15.66
N SER A 66 -5.25 -7.48 -16.95
CA SER A 66 -4.73 -8.62 -17.70
C SER A 66 -3.19 -8.60 -17.76
N GLN A 67 -2.60 -7.43 -18.03
CA GLN A 67 -1.14 -7.27 -18.02
C GLN A 67 -0.54 -7.54 -16.64
N LEU A 68 -1.12 -6.97 -15.58
CA LEU A 68 -0.66 -7.15 -14.19
C LEU A 68 -0.67 -8.62 -13.78
N THR A 69 -1.74 -9.36 -14.12
CA THR A 69 -1.87 -10.77 -13.76
C THR A 69 -0.97 -11.69 -14.58
N MET A 70 -0.65 -11.33 -15.83
CA MET A 70 0.36 -12.05 -16.62
C MET A 70 1.78 -11.82 -16.09
N LEU A 71 2.09 -10.59 -15.66
CA LEU A 71 3.38 -10.23 -15.10
C LEU A 71 3.58 -10.72 -13.67
N ILE A 72 2.49 -10.83 -12.90
CA ILE A 72 2.49 -11.19 -11.48
C ILE A 72 1.44 -12.28 -11.22
N PRO A 73 1.71 -13.54 -11.63
CA PRO A 73 0.78 -14.65 -11.44
C PRO A 73 0.39 -14.88 -9.97
N GLU A 74 1.24 -14.47 -9.02
CA GLU A 74 0.95 -14.53 -7.59
C GLU A 74 -0.29 -13.73 -7.17
N LEU A 75 -0.69 -12.71 -7.95
CA LEU A 75 -1.93 -11.97 -7.71
C LEU A 75 -3.13 -12.92 -7.79
N LEU A 76 -3.23 -13.72 -8.85
CA LEU A 76 -4.35 -14.67 -9.03
C LEU A 76 -4.36 -15.78 -7.96
N LYS A 77 -3.20 -16.13 -7.41
CA LYS A 77 -3.05 -17.16 -6.40
C LYS A 77 -3.42 -16.67 -4.99
N ASN A 78 -3.02 -15.46 -4.63
CA ASN A 78 -3.08 -14.99 -3.24
C ASN A 78 -4.10 -13.87 -3.03
N TYR A 79 -4.70 -13.34 -4.09
CA TYR A 79 -5.65 -12.24 -4.04
C TYR A 79 -6.95 -12.62 -4.75
N ASP A 80 -8.05 -12.10 -4.22
CA ASP A 80 -9.30 -11.96 -4.94
C ASP A 80 -9.24 -10.65 -5.71
N CYS A 81 -9.29 -10.78 -7.03
CA CYS A 81 -9.09 -9.68 -7.95
C CYS A 81 -10.39 -9.40 -8.69
N ARG A 82 -10.76 -8.13 -8.79
CA ARG A 82 -11.94 -7.67 -9.52
C ARG A 82 -11.67 -6.35 -10.21
N VAL A 83 -12.31 -6.16 -11.37
CA VAL A 83 -12.41 -4.87 -12.04
C VAL A 83 -13.82 -4.35 -11.80
N GLU A 84 -13.92 -3.13 -11.27
CA GLU A 84 -15.18 -2.46 -10.95
C GLU A 84 -15.18 -1.07 -11.58
N GLY A 85 -15.69 -0.96 -12.81
CA GLY A 85 -15.63 0.26 -13.59
C GLY A 85 -14.18 0.72 -13.83
N LYS A 86 -13.82 1.90 -13.33
CA LYS A 86 -12.46 2.46 -13.46
C LYS A 86 -11.48 1.98 -12.37
N GLN A 87 -11.80 0.90 -11.67
CA GLN A 87 -10.98 0.44 -10.53
C GLN A 87 -10.57 -1.02 -10.70
N ILE A 88 -9.32 -1.32 -10.38
CA ILE A 88 -8.87 -2.68 -10.10
C ILE A 88 -8.78 -2.81 -8.58
N VAL A 89 -9.46 -3.79 -8.00
CA VAL A 89 -9.43 -4.07 -6.57
C VAL A 89 -8.81 -5.44 -6.34
N LEU A 90 -7.77 -5.49 -5.54
CA LEU A 90 -7.01 -6.68 -5.19
C LEU A 90 -7.07 -6.86 -3.67
N THR A 91 -7.84 -7.84 -3.20
CA THR A 91 -7.96 -8.16 -1.77
C THR A 91 -7.18 -9.42 -1.48
N ARG A 92 -6.20 -9.37 -0.58
CA ARG A 92 -5.45 -10.57 -0.20
C ARG A 92 -6.39 -11.59 0.46
N ARG A 93 -6.37 -12.84 0.00
CA ARG A 93 -7.22 -13.93 0.52
C ARG A 93 -6.92 -14.26 1.98
N ASP A 94 -5.62 -14.29 2.30
CA ASP A 94 -5.16 -14.45 3.68
C ASP A 94 -5.04 -13.09 4.35
N PHE A 95 -5.37 -13.05 5.63
CA PHE A 95 -5.10 -11.88 6.44
C PHE A 95 -3.59 -11.61 6.52
N ALA A 96 -3.23 -10.33 6.51
CA ALA A 96 -1.87 -9.91 6.75
C ALA A 96 -1.72 -9.49 8.21
N LEU A 97 -0.66 -9.95 8.86
CA LEU A 97 -0.26 -9.41 10.14
C LEU A 97 0.58 -8.16 9.90
N ALA A 98 0.45 -7.14 10.77
CA ALA A 98 1.27 -5.93 10.65
C ALA A 98 2.78 -6.26 10.57
N GLN A 99 3.23 -7.28 11.30
CA GLN A 99 4.62 -7.77 11.31
C GLN A 99 5.11 -8.36 9.98
N ASP A 100 4.20 -8.67 9.04
CA ASP A 100 4.58 -9.14 7.71
C ASP A 100 5.17 -8.01 6.86
N PHE A 101 4.92 -6.76 7.22
CA PHE A 101 5.35 -5.56 6.51
C PHE A 101 6.55 -4.93 7.21
N PRO A 102 7.75 -4.97 6.62
CA PRO A 102 8.97 -4.46 7.29
C PRO A 102 8.98 -2.94 7.49
N TYR A 103 8.10 -2.23 6.79
CA TYR A 103 7.97 -0.77 6.86
C TYR A 103 6.79 -0.31 7.73
N ILE A 104 6.01 -1.24 8.31
CA ILE A 104 4.89 -0.91 9.18
C ILE A 104 5.22 -1.34 10.61
N THR A 105 4.91 -0.45 11.55
CA THR A 105 4.85 -0.76 12.98
C THR A 105 3.41 -0.60 13.43
N PHE A 106 2.85 -1.67 14.01
CA PHE A 106 1.57 -1.63 14.70
C PHE A 106 1.77 -2.16 16.12
N LYS A 107 1.38 -1.39 17.14
CA LYS A 107 1.64 -1.75 18.53
C LYS A 107 0.52 -1.29 19.45
N LYS A 108 0.02 -2.19 20.30
CA LYS A 108 -0.79 -1.84 21.48
C LYS A 108 0.12 -1.28 22.58
N GLN A 109 -0.23 -0.11 23.08
CA GLN A 109 0.48 0.59 24.15
C GLN A 109 -0.04 0.16 25.53
N ALA A 110 0.69 0.52 26.59
CA ALA A 110 0.36 0.13 27.95
C ALA A 110 -0.97 0.71 28.46
N ASP A 111 -1.35 1.89 27.94
CA ASP A 111 -2.63 2.55 28.20
C ASP A 111 -3.79 2.01 27.35
N GLY A 112 -3.57 0.93 26.60
CA GLY A 112 -4.57 0.33 25.72
C GLY A 112 -4.76 1.04 24.38
N SER A 113 -4.09 2.17 24.12
CA SER A 113 -4.11 2.80 22.80
C SER A 113 -3.31 2.00 21.77
N TYR A 114 -3.55 2.25 20.48
CA TYR A 114 -2.83 1.62 19.37
C TYR A 114 -2.00 2.67 18.63
N LEU A 115 -0.73 2.34 18.37
CA LEU A 115 0.18 3.11 17.52
C LEU A 115 0.30 2.41 16.17
N PHE A 116 0.10 3.18 15.10
CA PHE A 116 0.47 2.81 13.75
C PHE A 116 1.55 3.76 13.23
N GLU A 117 2.60 3.21 12.64
CA GLU A 117 3.61 3.95 11.89
C GLU A 117 3.94 3.24 10.58
N ALA A 118 4.02 3.97 9.48
CA ALA A 118 4.56 3.49 8.21
C ALA A 118 5.75 4.36 7.78
N ALA A 119 6.84 3.71 7.39
CA ALA A 119 8.05 4.36 6.91
C ALA A 119 8.17 4.19 5.38
N ILE A 120 8.08 5.28 4.65
CA ILE A 120 8.30 5.29 3.20
C ILE A 120 9.72 5.82 2.98
N PRO A 121 10.64 5.02 2.40
CA PRO A 121 12.00 5.47 2.15
C PRO A 121 12.01 6.59 1.10
N ALA A 122 13.10 7.38 1.08
CA ALA A 122 13.35 8.25 -0.05
C ALA A 122 13.56 7.40 -1.31
N LEU A 123 12.80 7.68 -2.36
CA LEU A 123 12.87 6.96 -3.63
C LEU A 123 13.65 7.72 -4.70
N TYR A 124 13.80 9.04 -4.52
CA TYR A 124 14.58 9.91 -5.40
C TYR A 124 15.72 10.58 -4.65
N ALA A 125 16.86 10.76 -5.31
CA ALA A 125 17.99 11.48 -4.74
C ALA A 125 17.75 13.00 -4.71
N THR A 126 16.92 13.49 -5.63
CA THR A 126 16.58 14.91 -5.80
C THR A 126 15.08 15.11 -5.81
N GLU A 127 14.66 16.33 -5.48
CA GLU A 127 13.27 16.74 -5.63
C GLU A 127 12.80 16.56 -7.08
N GLN A 128 11.58 16.06 -7.23
CA GLN A 128 10.90 15.93 -8.51
C GLN A 128 9.92 17.09 -8.64
N GLU A 129 9.80 17.67 -9.83
CA GLU A 129 8.83 18.75 -10.08
C GLU A 129 7.38 18.22 -10.14
N SER A 130 7.20 16.93 -10.42
CA SER A 130 5.88 16.31 -10.51
C SER A 130 5.19 16.24 -9.14
N ASP A 131 3.99 16.81 -9.06
CA ASP A 131 3.09 16.74 -7.90
C ASP A 131 2.11 15.55 -8.00
N ASP A 132 2.36 14.59 -8.89
CA ASP A 132 1.48 13.44 -9.06
C ASP A 132 1.42 12.61 -7.78
N ILE A 133 0.28 11.95 -7.56
CA ILE A 133 0.11 11.00 -6.47
C ILE A 133 1.01 9.80 -6.73
N PHE A 134 1.86 9.49 -5.75
CA PHE A 134 2.63 8.26 -5.72
C PHE A 134 1.78 7.12 -5.15
N MET A 135 1.14 7.36 -4.00
CA MET A 135 0.17 6.44 -3.39
C MET A 135 -0.72 7.15 -2.38
N THR A 136 -1.92 6.60 -2.17
CA THR A 136 -2.76 6.92 -1.02
C THR A 136 -2.75 5.74 -0.05
N LEU A 137 -2.41 5.99 1.22
CA LEU A 137 -2.49 5.00 2.30
C LEU A 137 -3.72 5.30 3.16
N ARG A 138 -4.63 4.34 3.28
CA ARG A 138 -5.77 4.40 4.19
C ARG A 138 -5.61 3.35 5.28
N VAL A 139 -5.58 3.77 6.53
CA VAL A 139 -5.43 2.86 7.67
C VAL A 139 -6.58 3.06 8.64
N SER A 140 -7.32 1.99 8.90
CA SER A 140 -8.27 1.90 10.00
C SER A 140 -7.61 1.20 11.18
N LEU A 141 -7.75 1.79 12.38
CA LEU A 141 -7.27 1.23 13.63
C LEU A 141 -8.45 0.66 14.45
N PRO A 142 -8.19 -0.15 15.49
CA PRO A 142 -9.27 -0.79 16.27
C PRO A 142 -10.16 0.19 17.04
N ARG A 143 -9.73 1.45 17.16
CA ARG A 143 -10.37 2.49 17.98
C ARG A 143 -10.26 3.85 17.29
N THR A 144 -11.06 4.80 17.76
CA THR A 144 -11.03 6.20 17.30
C THR A 144 -9.62 6.77 17.39
N ILE A 145 -9.18 7.40 16.31
CA ILE A 145 -7.89 8.07 16.19
C ILE A 145 -7.96 9.37 16.99
N ASN A 146 -7.03 9.52 17.93
CA ASN A 146 -6.85 10.75 18.70
C ASN A 146 -5.85 11.69 18.02
N MET A 147 -4.81 11.12 17.42
CA MET A 147 -3.73 11.88 16.79
C MET A 147 -3.29 11.20 15.50
N ALA A 148 -3.15 11.97 14.42
CA ALA A 148 -2.46 11.53 13.22
C ALA A 148 -1.73 12.71 12.57
N ASN A 149 -0.70 12.41 11.78
CA ASN A 149 -0.01 13.43 10.99
C ASN A 149 -0.60 13.57 9.58
N THR A 150 -1.93 13.62 9.51
CA THR A 150 -2.74 13.95 8.33
C THR A 150 -3.94 14.76 8.79
N ILE A 151 -4.50 15.55 7.89
CA ILE A 151 -5.77 16.25 8.11
C ILE A 151 -6.98 15.37 7.78
N ASP A 152 -6.78 14.29 7.02
CA ASP A 152 -7.86 13.38 6.62
C ASP A 152 -7.97 12.23 7.64
N VAL A 153 -8.70 12.51 8.71
CA VAL A 153 -9.04 11.56 9.77
C VAL A 153 -10.56 11.53 9.93
N ASN A 154 -11.13 10.32 9.90
CA ASN A 154 -12.54 10.07 10.15
C ASN A 154 -12.71 8.89 11.12
N ASP A 155 -13.11 9.19 12.36
CA ASP A 155 -13.24 8.23 13.47
C ASP A 155 -11.96 7.38 13.64
N ARG A 156 -11.98 6.15 13.14
CA ARG A 156 -10.89 5.18 13.26
C ARG A 156 -9.94 5.14 12.06
N THR A 157 -10.21 5.93 11.03
CA THR A 157 -9.50 5.87 9.77
C THR A 157 -8.67 7.13 9.54
N ALA A 158 -7.41 6.96 9.19
CA ALA A 158 -6.53 8.03 8.72
C ALA A 158 -6.10 7.75 7.28
N THR A 159 -6.07 8.81 6.47
CA THR A 159 -5.67 8.74 5.05
C THR A 159 -4.49 9.68 4.79
N TRP A 160 -3.46 9.18 4.13
CA TRP A 160 -2.32 9.96 3.66
C TRP A 160 -2.19 9.82 2.15
N THR A 161 -2.22 10.94 1.43
CA THR A 161 -1.83 10.99 0.02
C THR A 161 -0.38 11.43 -0.07
N VAL A 162 0.47 10.52 -0.53
CA VAL A 162 1.92 10.74 -0.73
C VAL A 162 2.16 11.08 -2.18
N ARG A 163 2.83 12.19 -2.44
CA ARG A 163 3.11 12.71 -3.78
C ARG A 163 4.56 12.49 -4.20
N LYS A 164 4.83 12.44 -5.50
CA LYS A 164 6.17 12.16 -6.04
C LYS A 164 7.23 13.16 -5.58
N ASN A 165 6.91 14.46 -5.57
CA ASN A 165 7.79 15.51 -5.08
C ASN A 165 8.21 15.32 -3.61
N GLN A 166 7.44 14.62 -2.78
CA GLN A 166 7.77 14.34 -1.38
C GLN A 166 8.79 13.20 -1.21
N LEU A 167 9.00 12.38 -2.24
CA LEU A 167 9.82 11.17 -2.15
C LEU A 167 11.33 11.41 -2.25
N HIS A 168 11.79 12.66 -2.29
CA HIS A 168 13.21 13.00 -2.13
C HIS A 168 13.70 12.89 -0.68
N LYS A 169 12.76 12.76 0.28
CA LYS A 169 13.00 12.51 1.69
C LYS A 169 12.15 11.34 2.17
N ALA A 170 12.66 10.61 3.16
CA ALA A 170 11.89 9.57 3.81
C ALA A 170 10.67 10.19 4.50
N GLN A 171 9.51 9.56 4.32
CA GLN A 171 8.26 9.96 4.94
C GLN A 171 7.92 9.00 6.08
N ARG A 172 7.33 9.54 7.15
CA ARG A 172 6.78 8.77 8.26
C ARG A 172 5.32 9.13 8.42
N LEU A 173 4.44 8.16 8.21
CA LEU A 173 3.00 8.29 8.39
C LEU A 173 2.66 7.69 9.75
N ARG A 174 1.86 8.38 10.57
CA ARG A 174 1.64 8.01 11.96
C ARG A 174 0.23 8.33 12.42
N ALA A 175 -0.40 7.35 13.08
CA ALA A 175 -1.66 7.53 13.79
C ALA A 175 -1.63 6.84 15.16
N VAL A 176 -2.35 7.41 16.13
CA VAL A 176 -2.50 6.92 17.50
C VAL A 176 -3.96 7.01 17.90
N THR A 177 -4.50 5.93 18.47
CA THR A 177 -5.88 5.92 18.98
C THR A 177 -6.01 6.52 20.37
N ILE A 178 -7.25 6.75 20.80
CA ILE A 178 -7.56 6.97 22.21
C ILE A 178 -7.13 5.75 23.08
N ALA A 179 -6.86 6.02 24.36
CA ALA A 179 -6.58 5.01 25.39
C ALA A 179 -7.81 4.13 25.67
N GLY A 180 -7.58 2.99 26.33
CA GLY A 180 -8.60 2.00 26.71
C GLY A 180 -9.12 2.10 28.11
#